data_AF-A0A2I2KZB9-F1
#
_entry.id   AF-A0A2I2KZB9-F1
#
_cell.length_a   1.000
_cell.length_b   1.000
_cell.length_c   1.000
_cell.angle_alpha   90.00
_cell.angle_beta   90.00
_cell.angle_gamma   90.00
#
_symmetry.space_group_name_H-M   'P 1'
#
loop_
_entity.id
_entity.type
_entity.pdbx_description
1 polymer ?
#
loop_
_entity_poly.entity_id
_entity_poly.type
_entity_poly.pdbx_seq_one_letter_code
_entity_poly.pdbx_strand_id
1 'polypeptide(L)'
;MICMPRTLTLRLSEAAYEAVKRYAEADHTSMNAWVESLLDTEDMRRRCAAHAAWVTANPAVSQAALAFTDANQQSLAAAGLPHVALPGE
;
A
#
# COMPACT_ATOMS: atom_id res chain seq x y z
N MET A 1 3.83 4.64 -18.42
CA MET A 1 5.03 3.80 -18.22
C MET A 1 4.56 2.37 -18.14
N ILE A 2 4.75 1.57 -19.20
CA ILE A 2 4.32 0.17 -19.22
C ILE A 2 5.30 -0.60 -18.34
N CYS A 3 4.82 -1.23 -17.26
CA CYS A 3 5.66 -2.12 -16.45
C CYS A 3 5.84 -3.42 -17.23
N MET A 4 7.02 -3.64 -17.80
CA MET A 4 7.32 -4.93 -18.44
C MET A 4 7.62 -5.96 -17.34
N PRO A 5 6.95 -7.13 -17.36
CA PRO A 5 7.22 -8.18 -16.39
C PRO A 5 8.67 -8.66 -16.56
N ARG A 6 9.39 -8.73 -15.44
CA ARG A 6 10.74 -9.28 -15.38
C ARG A 6 10.69 -10.63 -14.67
N THR A 7 11.19 -11.67 -15.33
CA THR A 7 11.33 -12.99 -14.71
C THR A 7 12.54 -13.00 -13.78
N LEU A 8 12.33 -13.39 -12.53
CA LEU A 8 13.37 -13.54 -11.52
C LEU A 8 13.36 -14.99 -11.01
N THR A 9 14.53 -15.64 -11.00
CA THR A 9 14.67 -16.98 -10.44
C THR A 9 15.03 -16.88 -8.96
N LEU A 10 14.13 -17.33 -8.08
CA LEU A 10 14.35 -17.38 -6.64
C LEU A 10 14.80 -18.78 -6.22
N ARG A 11 15.94 -18.89 -5.53
CA ARG A 11 16.35 -20.14 -4.88
C ARG A 11 15.92 -20.09 -3.41
N LEU A 12 15.15 -21.09 -2.99
CA LEU A 12 14.64 -21.20 -1.64
C LEU A 12 15.43 -22.27 -0.87
N SER A 13 15.53 -22.09 0.44
CA SER A 13 15.83 -23.23 1.32
C SER A 13 14.67 -24.21 1.29
N GLU A 14 14.91 -25.47 1.65
CA GLU A 14 13.88 -26.50 1.68
C GLU A 14 12.69 -26.10 2.58
N ALA A 15 12.96 -25.58 3.78
CA ALA A 15 11.92 -25.12 4.68
C ALA A 15 11.06 -23.98 4.09
N ALA A 16 11.69 -23.04 3.36
CA ALA A 16 10.96 -21.96 2.70
C ALA A 16 10.14 -22.47 1.51
N TYR A 17 10.68 -23.42 0.75
CA TYR A 17 9.97 -24.06 -0.35
C TYR A 17 8.70 -24.78 0.14
N GLU A 18 8.81 -25.59 1.19
CA GLU A 18 7.67 -26.31 1.77
C GLU A 18 6.61 -25.36 2.37
N ALA A 19 7.04 -24.24 2.95
CA ALA A 19 6.13 -23.21 3.43
C ALA A 19 5.35 -22.57 2.26
N VAL A 20 6.05 -22.15 1.20
CA VAL A 20 5.42 -21.56 0.00
C VAL A 20 4.44 -22.54 -0.62
N LYS A 21 4.84 -23.81 -0.77
CA LYS A 21 3.98 -24.85 -1.32
C LYS A 21 2.70 -25.01 -0.49
N ARG A 22 2.82 -25.14 0.83
CA ARG A 22 1.68 -25.31 1.74
C ARG A 22 0.70 -24.13 1.67
N TYR A 23 1.21 -22.89 1.69
CA TYR A 23 0.35 -21.72 1.65
C TYR A 23 -0.26 -21.49 0.25
N ALA A 24 0.49 -21.72 -0.82
CA ALA A 24 -0.05 -21.66 -2.17
C ALA A 24 -1.18 -22.69 -2.37
N GLU A 25 -1.02 -23.91 -1.87
CA GLU A 25 -2.07 -24.95 -1.86
C GLU A 25 -3.30 -24.52 -1.04
N ALA A 26 -3.09 -23.96 0.15
CA ALA A 26 -4.17 -23.48 1.02
C ALA A 26 -4.96 -22.32 0.39
N ASP A 27 -4.28 -21.43 -0.34
CA ASP A 27 -4.89 -20.30 -1.03
C ASP A 27 -5.40 -20.65 -2.44
N HIS A 28 -5.26 -21.92 -2.86
CA HIS A 28 -5.62 -22.40 -4.19
C HIS A 28 -4.95 -21.62 -5.34
N THR A 29 -3.70 -21.22 -5.15
CA THR A 29 -2.89 -20.49 -6.12
C THR A 29 -1.64 -21.27 -6.53
N SER A 30 -0.99 -20.85 -7.61
CA SER A 30 0.35 -21.36 -7.92
C SER A 30 1.38 -20.79 -6.94
N MET A 31 2.47 -21.52 -6.69
CA MET A 31 3.57 -21.03 -5.84
C MET A 31 4.13 -19.68 -6.32
N ASN A 32 4.18 -19.44 -7.64
CA ASN A 32 4.64 -18.15 -8.17
C ASN A 32 3.66 -17.02 -7.84
N ALA A 33 2.36 -17.21 -8.09
CA ALA A 33 1.35 -16.21 -7.78
C ALA A 33 1.29 -15.90 -6.28
N TRP A 34 1.47 -16.92 -5.44
CA TRP A 34 1.54 -16.74 -4.00
C TRP A 34 2.76 -15.91 -3.57
N VAL A 35 3.94 -16.22 -4.12
CA VAL A 35 5.17 -15.45 -3.85
C VAL A 35 5.04 -14.00 -4.37
N GLU A 36 4.47 -13.80 -5.55
CA GLU A 36 4.22 -12.46 -6.10
C GLU A 36 3.30 -11.64 -5.18
N SER A 37 2.19 -12.22 -4.72
CA SER A 37 1.29 -11.56 -3.77
C SER A 37 1.98 -11.19 -2.45
N LEU A 38 2.85 -12.08 -1.94
CA LEU A 38 3.64 -11.81 -0.74
C LEU A 38 4.62 -10.65 -0.96
N LEU A 39 5.31 -10.62 -2.11
CA LEU A 39 6.24 -9.56 -2.46
C LEU A 39 5.54 -8.22 -2.65
N ASP A 40 4.38 -8.19 -3.27
CA ASP A 40 3.57 -6.98 -3.44
C ASP A 40 3.13 -6.43 -2.07
N THR A 41 2.70 -7.31 -1.17
CA THR A 41 2.31 -6.93 0.20
C THR A 41 3.49 -6.34 0.97
N GLU A 42 4.67 -6.95 0.87
CA GLU A 42 5.88 -6.48 1.54
C GLU A 42 6.42 -5.17 0.94
N ASP A 43 6.33 -4.99 -0.38
CA ASP A 43 6.66 -3.73 -1.04
C ASP A 43 5.72 -2.61 -0.58
N MET A 44 4.41 -2.87 -0.54
CA MET A 44 3.44 -1.91 -0.02
C MET A 44 3.73 -1.54 1.43
N ARG A 45 4.03 -2.52 2.29
CA ARG A 45 4.39 -2.28 3.69
C ARG A 45 5.61 -1.38 3.82
N ARG A 46 6.65 -1.59 2.99
CA ARG A 46 7.86 -0.75 2.97
C ARG A 46 7.57 0.67 2.51
N ARG A 47 6.74 0.84 1.48
CA ARG A 47 6.33 2.16 0.99
C ARG A 47 5.53 2.92 2.05
N CYS A 48 4.60 2.25 2.74
CA CYS A 48 3.86 2.84 3.86
C CYS A 48 4.79 3.29 4.99
N ALA A 49 5.78 2.47 5.37
CA ALA A 49 6.75 2.83 6.40
C ALA A 49 7.60 4.03 5.98
N ALA A 50 8.08 4.06 4.72
CA ALA A 50 8.84 5.19 4.18
C ALA A 50 8.00 6.47 4.13
N HIS A 51 6.73 6.36 3.74
CA HIS A 51 5.80 7.48 3.73
C HIS A 51 5.57 8.03 5.15
N ALA A 52 5.31 7.16 6.13
CA ALA A 52 5.14 7.57 7.53
C ALA A 52 6.39 8.27 8.09
N ALA A 53 7.58 7.73 7.79
CA ALA A 53 8.84 8.37 8.17
C ALA A 53 9.00 9.75 7.51
N TRP A 54 8.66 9.87 6.23
CA TRP A 54 8.71 11.15 5.53
C TRP A 54 7.73 12.17 6.10
N VAL A 55 6.47 11.77 6.39
CA VAL A 55 5.46 12.64 7.01
C VAL A 55 5.93 13.14 8.37
N THR A 56 6.53 12.25 9.17
CA THR A 56 7.09 12.60 10.49
C THR A 56 8.25 13.60 10.36
N ALA A 57 9.10 13.43 9.34
CA ALA A 57 10.23 14.32 9.08
C ALA A 57 9.83 15.66 8.44
N ASN A 58 8.62 15.78 7.88
CA ASN A 58 8.15 16.96 7.16
C ASN A 58 6.81 17.49 7.70
N PRO A 59 6.74 17.86 9.00
CA PRO A 59 5.48 18.22 9.65
C PRO A 59 4.80 19.45 9.03
N ALA A 60 5.58 20.43 8.53
CA ALA A 60 5.00 21.61 7.88
C ALA A 60 4.26 21.26 6.58
N VAL A 61 4.80 20.33 5.78
CA VAL A 61 4.19 19.92 4.51
C VAL A 61 2.94 19.09 4.77
N SER A 62 2.98 18.16 5.74
CA SER A 62 1.81 17.37 6.09
C SER A 62 0.70 18.21 6.70
N GLN A 63 1.01 19.18 7.57
CA GLN A 63 0.03 20.14 8.10
C GLN A 63 -0.60 21.00 7.01
N ALA A 64 0.20 21.52 6.07
CA ALA A 64 -0.32 22.29 4.96
C ALA A 64 -1.27 21.47 4.07
N ALA A 65 -0.93 20.20 3.81
CA ALA A 65 -1.78 19.29 3.04
C ALA A 65 -3.10 18.98 3.75
N LEU A 66 -3.07 18.79 5.09
CA LEU A 66 -4.27 18.59 5.89
C LEU A 66 -5.17 19.84 5.89
N ALA A 67 -4.60 21.01 6.16
CA ALA A 67 -5.37 22.27 6.14
C ALA A 67 -5.98 22.56 4.77
N PHE A 68 -5.26 22.26 3.68
CA PHE A 68 -5.79 22.35 2.32
C PHE A 68 -6.96 21.39 2.10
N THR A 69 -6.86 20.17 2.61
CA THR A 69 -7.94 19.17 2.54
C THR A 69 -9.18 19.66 3.27
N ASP A 70 -9.03 20.14 4.49
CA ASP A 70 -10.14 20.65 5.32
C ASP A 70 -10.85 21.83 4.64
N ALA A 71 -10.09 22.80 4.13
CA ALA A 71 -10.65 23.96 3.42
C ALA A 71 -11.43 23.54 2.16
N ASN A 72 -10.95 22.53 1.45
CA ASN A 72 -11.66 22.00 0.28
C ASN A 72 -12.94 21.27 0.68
N GLN A 73 -12.93 20.46 1.75
CA GLN A 73 -14.15 19.81 2.23
C GLN A 73 -15.21 20.83 2.64
N GLN A 74 -14.82 21.89 3.36
CA GLN A 74 -15.72 22.99 3.73
C GLN A 74 -16.29 23.70 2.51
N SER A 75 -15.45 23.95 1.49
CA SER A 75 -15.88 24.59 0.25
C SER A 75 -16.86 23.74 -0.55
N LEU A 76 -16.62 22.42 -0.62
CA LEU A 76 -17.53 21.46 -1.27
C LEU A 76 -18.87 21.41 -0.53
N ALA A 77 -18.85 21.34 0.80
CA ALA A 77 -20.06 21.36 1.62
C ALA A 77 -20.87 22.65 1.42
N ALA A 78 -20.21 23.81 1.43
CA ALA A 78 -20.85 25.11 1.19
C ALA A 78 -21.48 25.22 -0.22
N ALA A 79 -20.90 24.52 -1.21
CA ALA A 79 -21.43 24.44 -2.57
C ALA A 79 -22.55 23.40 -2.74
N GLY A 80 -22.94 22.68 -1.67
CA GLY A 80 -23.92 21.60 -1.73
C GLY A 80 -23.43 20.37 -2.52
N LEU A 81 -22.11 20.22 -2.67
CA LEU A 81 -21.49 19.11 -3.39
C LEU A 81 -21.12 17.96 -2.43
N PRO A 82 -20.98 16.73 -2.95
CA PRO A 82 -20.48 15.61 -2.17
C PRO A 82 -19.11 15.95 -1.56
N HIS A 83 -18.99 15.71 -0.26
CA HIS A 83 -17.77 15.88 0.51
C HIS A 83 -17.56 14.63 1.37
N VAL A 84 -16.32 14.37 1.74
CA VAL A 84 -15.97 13.27 2.64
C VAL A 84 -16.10 13.78 4.05
N ALA A 85 -17.05 13.24 4.82
CA ALA A 85 -17.10 13.47 6.26
C ALA A 85 -15.80 12.93 6.87
N LEU A 86 -15.00 13.81 7.46
CA LEU A 86 -13.78 13.40 8.14
C LEU A 86 -14.15 12.72 9.47
N PRO A 87 -13.39 11.72 9.95
CA PRO A 87 -13.72 11.03 11.19
C PRO A 87 -13.71 12.01 12.37
N GLY A 88 -14.87 12.30 12.96
CA GLY A 88 -15.02 13.23 14.08
C GLY A 88 -16.16 14.25 13.97
N GLU A 89 -16.86 14.32 12.83
CA GLU A 89 -18.16 15.00 12.68
C GLU A 89 -19.36 14.04 12.85
#